data_AF-A0A5K1GM54-F1
#
_entry.id   AF-A0A5K1GM54-F1
#
_cell.length_a   1.000
_cell.length_b   1.000
_cell.length_c   1.000
_cell.angle_alpha   90.00
_cell.angle_beta   90.00
_cell.angle_gamma   90.00
#
_symmetry.space_group_name_H-M   'P 1'
#
loop_
_entity.id
_entity.type
_entity.pdbx_description
1 polymer ?
#
loop_
_entity_poly.entity_id
_entity_poly.type
_entity_poly.pdbx_seq_one_letter_code
_entity_poly.pdbx_strand_id
1 'polypeptide(L)'
;MEKKPGKHFHSIRFSSSFFMTALLVVMTTIGGSYAAAEEDGGISRENRSNVELWCVAKNNAPDSALQGALDWVCGHGGADCSAIQPGGPCYEPTDVQFHASFAFNDYFLKSGLSRQSCDFSGSASLTSLNP
;
A
#
# COMPACT_ATOMS: atom_id res chain seq x y z
N MET A 1 -1.25 -1.66 -33.79
CA MET A 1 -0.48 -2.87 -34.16
C MET A 1 0.98 -2.47 -34.25
N GLU A 2 1.70 -2.50 -33.14
CA GLU A 2 3.14 -2.19 -33.15
C GLU A 2 3.93 -3.39 -32.60
N LYS A 3 4.67 -4.02 -33.51
CA LYS A 3 5.57 -5.16 -33.29
C LYS A 3 6.73 -4.72 -32.39
N LYS A 4 6.97 -5.45 -31.30
CA LYS A 4 8.27 -5.43 -30.60
C LYS A 4 9.34 -6.14 -31.44
N PRO A 5 10.53 -5.57 -31.63
CA PRO A 5 11.72 -6.33 -32.02
C PRO A 5 12.46 -6.83 -30.79
N GLY A 6 12.51 -8.16 -30.65
CA GLY A 6 13.38 -8.87 -29.70
C GLY A 6 14.84 -8.74 -30.10
N LYS A 7 15.70 -8.63 -29.09
CA LYS A 7 17.16 -8.72 -29.24
C LYS A 7 17.64 -9.82 -28.31
N HIS A 8 18.03 -10.93 -28.92
CA HIS A 8 18.76 -12.03 -28.28
C HIS A 8 20.03 -11.50 -27.62
N PHE A 9 20.22 -11.78 -26.34
CA PHE A 9 21.53 -11.65 -25.68
C PHE A 9 22.02 -13.03 -25.26
N HIS A 10 23.30 -13.26 -25.53
CA HIS A 10 23.99 -14.54 -25.42
C HIS A 10 23.88 -15.16 -24.03
N SER A 11 23.60 -16.46 -24.04
CA SER A 11 23.58 -17.36 -22.89
C SER A 11 24.98 -17.48 -22.28
N ILE A 12 25.21 -16.85 -21.13
CA ILE A 12 26.31 -17.23 -20.23
C ILE A 12 25.71 -18.19 -19.21
N ARG A 13 25.96 -19.50 -19.39
CA ARG A 13 25.54 -20.55 -18.46
C ARG A 13 26.39 -20.48 -17.19
N PHE A 14 26.10 -19.51 -16.33
CA PHE A 14 26.54 -19.52 -14.95
C PHE A 14 25.72 -20.59 -14.21
N SER A 15 26.40 -21.66 -13.79
CA SER A 15 25.82 -22.78 -13.05
C SER A 15 25.05 -22.27 -11.83
N SER A 16 23.72 -22.32 -11.94
CA SER A 16 22.71 -21.79 -11.02
C SER A 16 22.74 -22.39 -9.59
N SER A 17 23.61 -23.37 -9.35
CA SER A 17 23.77 -24.02 -8.03
C SER A 17 24.89 -23.45 -7.16
N PHE A 18 25.84 -22.68 -7.71
CA PHE A 18 26.96 -22.15 -6.92
C PHE A 18 26.68 -20.78 -6.29
N PHE A 19 25.78 -19.99 -6.89
CA PHE A 19 25.46 -18.64 -6.39
C PHE A 19 24.42 -18.64 -5.27
N MET A 20 23.56 -19.66 -5.18
CA MET A 20 22.50 -19.69 -4.17
C MET A 20 22.98 -20.20 -2.80
N THR A 21 23.98 -21.09 -2.78
CA THR A 21 24.57 -21.61 -1.54
C THR A 21 25.51 -20.61 -0.87
N ALA A 22 26.20 -19.76 -1.63
CA ALA A 22 27.04 -18.69 -1.08
C ALA A 22 26.22 -17.58 -0.39
N LEU A 23 25.01 -17.28 -0.87
CA LEU A 23 24.15 -16.24 -0.27
C LEU A 23 23.59 -16.66 1.11
N LEU A 24 23.29 -17.95 1.29
CA LEU A 24 22.77 -18.47 2.56
C LEU A 24 23.85 -18.56 3.65
N VAL A 25 25.13 -18.71 3.29
CA VAL A 25 26.25 -18.71 4.25
C VAL A 25 26.58 -17.30 4.74
N VAL A 26 26.35 -16.26 3.94
CA VAL A 26 26.56 -14.86 4.37
C VAL A 26 25.49 -14.38 5.36
N MET A 27 24.28 -14.93 5.31
CA MET A 27 23.18 -14.55 6.22
C MET A 27 23.26 -15.19 7.62
N THR A 28 24.05 -16.25 7.81
CA THR A 28 24.13 -16.96 9.11
C THR A 28 25.36 -16.60 9.94
N THR A 29 26.38 -15.95 9.37
CA THR A 29 27.59 -15.56 10.12
C THR A 29 27.61 -14.10 10.59
N ILE A 30 26.64 -13.28 10.19
CA ILE A 30 26.42 -11.98 10.83
C ILE A 30 25.36 -12.17 11.91
N GLY A 31 25.77 -12.79 13.01
CA GLY A 31 25.16 -12.58 14.32
C GLY A 31 25.50 -11.16 14.82
N GLY A 32 25.00 -10.16 14.11
CA GLY A 32 25.13 -8.74 14.45
C GLY A 32 23.76 -8.19 14.77
N SER A 33 23.61 -7.70 16.00
CA SER A 33 22.43 -7.01 16.51
C SER A 33 21.86 -6.04 15.47
N TYR A 34 20.62 -6.25 15.02
CA TYR A 34 19.90 -5.21 14.30
C TYR A 34 19.60 -4.11 15.32
N ALA A 35 20.42 -3.06 15.31
CA ALA A 35 20.10 -1.83 16.01
C ALA A 35 18.82 -1.28 15.36
N ALA A 36 17.75 -1.20 16.14
CA ALA A 36 16.55 -0.46 15.78
C ALA A 36 16.97 1.01 15.56
N ALA A 37 16.55 1.59 14.43
CA ALA A 37 16.68 3.01 14.20
C ALA A 37 15.68 3.75 15.11
N GLU A 38 16.19 4.60 16.01
CA GLU A 38 15.43 5.60 16.75
C GLU A 38 15.92 6.99 16.30
N GLU A 39 15.14 7.68 15.46
CA GLU A 39 15.24 9.13 15.33
C GLU A 39 14.11 9.75 16.16
N ASP A 40 14.43 10.00 17.43
CA ASP A 40 13.62 10.77 18.38
C ASP A 40 13.65 12.26 17.96
N GLY A 41 12.72 12.62 17.08
CA GLY A 41 12.27 13.99 16.89
C GLY A 41 11.20 14.32 17.94
N GLY A 42 11.64 14.66 19.15
CA GLY A 42 10.78 15.03 20.27
C GLY A 42 9.83 16.18 19.92
N ILE A 43 8.53 15.88 19.84
CA ILE A 43 7.46 16.86 19.93
C ILE A 43 6.96 16.88 21.37
N SER A 44 7.23 18.01 22.05
CA SER A 44 6.81 18.32 23.40
C SER A 44 5.31 18.07 23.61
N ARG A 45 5.01 17.22 24.59
CA ARG A 45 3.66 16.86 25.03
C ARG A 45 3.05 18.00 25.87
N GLU A 46 2.40 18.95 25.21
CA GLU A 46 1.26 19.62 25.84
C GLU A 46 0.33 20.11 24.73
N ASN A 47 -0.86 19.50 24.66
CA ASN A 47 -1.88 19.59 23.60
C ASN A 47 -1.63 18.78 22.32
N ARG A 48 -1.33 17.47 22.44
CA ARG A 48 -1.69 16.53 21.36
C ARG A 48 -3.21 16.43 21.32
N SER A 49 -3.85 17.23 20.48
CA SER A 49 -5.01 16.69 19.77
C SER A 49 -4.56 15.33 19.23
N ASN A 50 -5.25 14.27 19.60
CA ASN A 50 -5.08 13.01 18.90
C ASN A 50 -5.58 13.29 17.48
N VAL A 51 -4.67 13.68 16.59
CA VAL A 51 -5.02 13.98 15.20
C VAL A 51 -5.32 12.64 14.57
N GLU A 52 -6.62 12.32 14.50
CA GLU A 52 -7.10 11.13 13.82
C GLU A 52 -6.86 11.30 12.32
N LEU A 53 -6.12 10.36 11.74
CA LEU A 53 -5.80 10.37 10.31
C LEU A 53 -6.69 9.38 9.59
N TRP A 54 -7.22 9.81 8.46
CA TRP A 54 -8.06 9.02 7.58
C TRP A 54 -7.41 8.94 6.21
N CYS A 55 -7.56 7.80 5.54
CA CYS A 55 -7.14 7.67 4.15
C CYS A 55 -8.34 7.81 3.22
N VAL A 56 -8.31 8.81 2.32
CA VAL A 56 -9.42 9.13 1.43
C VAL A 56 -8.99 9.18 -0.03
N ALA A 57 -9.91 8.82 -0.93
CA ALA A 57 -9.71 8.98 -2.37
C ALA A 57 -9.75 10.47 -2.76
N LYS A 58 -8.85 10.90 -3.64
CA LYS A 58 -8.80 12.29 -4.11
C LYS A 58 -9.94 12.57 -5.10
N ASN A 59 -10.56 13.75 -4.98
CA ASN A 59 -11.63 14.22 -5.88
C ASN A 59 -11.21 14.33 -7.35
N ASN A 60 -9.91 14.41 -7.63
CA ASN A 60 -9.35 14.54 -8.97
C ASN A 60 -8.67 13.24 -9.46
N ALA A 61 -8.82 12.13 -8.73
CA ALA A 61 -8.36 10.83 -9.19
C ALA A 61 -9.30 10.31 -10.29
N PRO A 62 -8.78 9.69 -11.37
CA PRO A 62 -9.64 9.12 -12.40
C PRO A 62 -10.34 7.86 -11.87
N ASP A 63 -11.62 7.72 -12.18
CA ASP A 63 -12.47 6.59 -11.75
C ASP A 63 -11.85 5.22 -12.04
N SER A 64 -11.15 5.08 -13.16
CA SER A 64 -10.47 3.83 -13.53
C SER A 64 -9.31 3.48 -12.59
N ALA A 65 -8.57 4.48 -12.08
CA ALA A 65 -7.53 4.25 -11.09
C ALA A 65 -8.14 3.93 -9.72
N LEU A 66 -9.24 4.61 -9.36
CA LEU A 66 -9.98 4.32 -8.14
C LEU A 66 -10.56 2.91 -8.15
N GLN A 67 -11.18 2.49 -9.25
CA GLN A 67 -11.74 1.14 -9.39
C GLN A 67 -10.63 0.07 -9.30
N GLY A 68 -9.52 0.26 -10.02
CA GLY A 68 -8.42 -0.70 -9.97
C GLY A 68 -7.79 -0.82 -8.57
N ALA A 69 -7.67 0.29 -7.86
CA ALA A 69 -7.22 0.30 -6.47
C ALA A 69 -8.25 -0.33 -5.53
N LEU A 70 -9.54 -0.07 -5.73
CA LEU A 70 -10.65 -0.65 -4.98
C LEU A 70 -10.67 -2.18 -5.12
N ASP A 71 -10.60 -2.69 -6.34
CA ASP A 71 -10.56 -4.12 -6.64
C ASP A 71 -9.36 -4.79 -5.96
N TRP A 72 -8.21 -4.11 -5.95
CA TRP A 72 -7.01 -4.61 -5.27
C TRP A 72 -7.17 -4.65 -3.76
N VAL A 73 -7.67 -3.59 -3.11
CA VAL A 73 -7.80 -3.58 -1.65
C VAL A 73 -8.82 -4.59 -1.15
N CYS A 74 -9.93 -4.76 -1.85
CA CYS A 74 -10.97 -5.72 -1.49
C CYS A 74 -10.54 -7.17 -1.72
N GLY A 75 -9.60 -7.41 -2.63
CA GLY A 75 -9.02 -8.73 -2.89
C GLY A 75 -7.73 -8.95 -2.11
N HIS A 76 -6.62 -8.51 -2.69
CA HIS A 76 -5.28 -8.78 -2.18
C HIS A 76 -4.89 -7.93 -0.97
N GLY A 77 -5.43 -6.71 -0.86
CA GLY A 77 -5.14 -5.80 0.25
C GLY A 77 -5.80 -6.21 1.57
N GLY A 78 -6.82 -7.08 1.54
CA GLY A 78 -7.50 -7.55 2.75
C GLY A 78 -8.38 -6.51 3.45
N ALA A 79 -8.79 -5.47 2.72
CA ALA A 79 -9.80 -4.53 3.21
C ALA A 79 -11.17 -5.23 3.31
N ASP A 80 -11.98 -4.85 4.30
CA ASP A 80 -13.35 -5.32 4.42
C ASP A 80 -14.27 -4.44 3.56
N CYS A 81 -14.58 -4.92 2.37
CA CYS A 81 -15.46 -4.22 1.44
C CYS A 81 -16.92 -4.66 1.53
N SER A 82 -17.32 -5.45 2.54
CA SER A 82 -18.68 -5.98 2.66
C SER A 82 -19.73 -4.88 2.80
N ALA A 83 -19.39 -3.78 3.48
CA ALA A 83 -20.30 -2.67 3.72
C ALA A 83 -20.66 -1.89 2.44
N ILE A 84 -19.75 -1.85 1.46
CA ILE A 84 -19.88 -1.11 0.20
C ILE A 84 -20.31 -2.00 -0.97
N GLN A 85 -20.58 -3.29 -0.75
CA GLN A 85 -21.16 -4.17 -1.77
C GLN A 85 -22.65 -3.87 -1.99
N PRO A 86 -23.23 -4.23 -3.14
CA PRO A 86 -24.67 -4.14 -3.38
C PRO A 86 -25.49 -4.76 -2.24
N GLY A 87 -26.39 -3.97 -1.64
CA GLY A 87 -27.20 -4.38 -0.49
C GLY A 87 -26.53 -4.21 0.88
N GLY A 88 -25.28 -3.72 0.91
CA GLY A 88 -24.57 -3.34 2.13
C GLY A 88 -25.02 -1.98 2.69
N PRO A 89 -24.73 -1.72 3.99
CA PRO A 89 -25.14 -0.48 4.67
C PRO A 89 -24.48 0.80 4.13
N CYS A 90 -23.34 0.70 3.44
CA CYS A 90 -22.58 1.82 2.89
C CYS A 90 -22.50 1.77 1.36
N TYR A 91 -23.45 1.08 0.71
CA TYR A 91 -23.49 0.97 -0.75
C TYR A 91 -23.89 2.28 -1.44
N GLU A 92 -24.78 3.07 -0.83
CA GLU A 92 -25.20 4.36 -1.38
C GLU A 92 -24.45 5.52 -0.72
N PRO A 93 -23.93 6.49 -1.50
CA PRO A 93 -24.02 6.60 -2.96
C PRO A 93 -23.16 5.56 -3.70
N THR A 94 -23.61 5.12 -4.89
CA THR A 94 -22.86 4.21 -5.81
C THR A 94 -21.64 4.84 -6.47
N ASP A 95 -21.06 5.87 -5.86
CA ASP A 95 -19.88 6.57 -6.36
C ASP A 95 -18.62 5.77 -6.02
N VAL A 96 -17.81 5.49 -7.06
CA VAL A 96 -16.52 4.78 -6.91
C VAL A 96 -15.59 5.51 -5.95
N GLN A 97 -15.64 6.85 -5.89
CA GLN A 97 -14.81 7.62 -4.98
C GLN A 97 -15.21 7.41 -3.52
N PHE A 98 -16.50 7.28 -3.24
CA PHE A 98 -17.02 7.00 -1.90
C PHE A 98 -16.63 5.59 -1.46
N HIS A 99 -16.87 4.60 -2.32
CA HIS A 99 -16.47 3.20 -2.07
C HIS A 99 -14.96 3.05 -1.90
N ALA A 100 -14.16 3.73 -2.73
CA ALA A 100 -12.70 3.76 -2.62
C ALA A 100 -12.26 4.36 -1.28
N SER A 101 -12.82 5.50 -0.87
CA SER A 101 -12.45 6.14 0.40
C SER A 101 -12.73 5.22 1.59
N PHE A 102 -13.86 4.52 1.60
CA PHE A 102 -14.17 3.54 2.64
C PHE A 102 -13.14 2.41 2.71
N ALA A 103 -12.86 1.77 1.57
CA ALA A 103 -11.94 0.63 1.52
C ALA A 103 -10.48 1.03 1.78
N PHE A 104 -10.06 2.20 1.30
CA PHE A 104 -8.72 2.75 1.55
C PHE A 104 -8.49 3.03 3.01
N ASN A 105 -9.50 3.56 3.71
CA ASN A 105 -9.40 3.80 5.14
C ASN A 105 -9.27 2.49 5.92
N ASP A 106 -10.10 1.48 5.64
CA ASP A 106 -9.99 0.17 6.31
C ASP A 106 -8.61 -0.47 6.08
N TYR A 107 -8.10 -0.43 4.84
CA TYR A 107 -6.74 -0.88 4.53
C TYR A 107 -5.67 -0.10 5.29
N PHE A 108 -5.79 1.23 5.36
CA PHE A 108 -4.86 2.10 6.07
C PHE A 108 -4.78 1.80 7.57
N LEU A 109 -5.93 1.59 8.21
CA LEU A 109 -6.01 1.20 9.62
C LEU A 109 -5.35 -0.17 9.86
N LYS A 110 -5.63 -1.15 9.01
CA LYS A 110 -5.04 -2.50 9.10
C LYS A 110 -3.55 -2.54 8.81
N SER A 111 -3.05 -1.61 7.99
CA SER A 111 -1.65 -1.52 7.59
C SER A 111 -0.78 -0.71 8.56
N GLY A 112 -1.28 -0.44 9.77
CA GLY A 112 -0.51 0.24 10.82
C GLY A 112 -0.35 1.74 10.60
N LEU A 113 -1.30 2.39 9.91
CA LEU A 113 -1.36 3.84 9.72
C LEU A 113 -0.13 4.43 8.99
N SER A 114 0.50 3.63 8.12
CA SER A 114 1.69 4.08 7.39
C SER A 114 1.31 5.08 6.29
N ARG A 115 2.12 6.13 6.07
CA ARG A 115 1.87 7.05 4.95
C ARG A 115 1.86 6.35 3.59
N GLN A 116 2.65 5.29 3.44
CA GLN A 116 2.75 4.53 2.19
C GLN A 116 1.48 3.72 1.91
N SER A 117 0.77 3.26 2.93
CA SER A 117 -0.50 2.54 2.76
C SER A 117 -1.66 3.40 2.25
N CYS A 118 -1.49 4.73 2.16
CA CYS A 118 -2.51 5.65 1.66
C CYS A 118 -2.12 6.32 0.32
N ASP A 119 -1.14 5.79 -0.41
CA ASP A 119 -0.73 6.41 -1.68
C ASP A 119 -1.68 6.03 -2.84
N PHE A 120 -1.97 4.73 -3.00
CA PHE A 120 -2.79 4.18 -4.09
C PHE A 120 -2.40 4.74 -5.48
N SER A 121 -1.10 4.75 -5.78
CA SER A 121 -0.52 5.34 -7.01
C SER A 121 -0.84 6.83 -7.15
N GLY A 122 -0.84 7.56 -6.03
CA GLY A 122 -1.24 8.95 -5.94
C GLY A 122 -2.74 9.23 -6.00
N SER A 123 -3.61 8.21 -6.00
CA SER A 123 -5.07 8.37 -6.06
C SER A 123 -5.72 8.68 -4.72
N ALA A 124 -4.98 8.57 -3.62
CA ALA A 124 -5.46 8.84 -2.27
C ALA A 124 -4.54 9.79 -1.50
N SER A 125 -5.03 10.29 -0.37
CA SER A 125 -4.28 11.14 0.54
C SER A 125 -4.77 11.01 1.97
N LEU A 126 -3.85 11.25 2.91
CA LEU A 126 -4.19 11.38 4.31
C LEU A 126 -4.88 12.71 4.59
N THR A 127 -5.91 12.66 5.41
CA THR A 127 -6.63 13.83 5.92
C THR A 127 -6.77 13.73 7.44
N SER A 128 -6.73 14.87 8.12
CA SER A 128 -7.07 15.00 9.54
C SER A 128 -8.53 15.41 9.78
N LEU A 129 -9.32 15.49 8.70
CA LEU A 129 -10.76 15.75 8.74
C LEU A 129 -11.47 14.43 8.55
N ASN A 130 -12.38 14.09 9.48
CA ASN A 130 -13.24 12.93 9.33
C ASN A 130 -14.12 13.12 8.08
N PRO A 131 -13.97 12.27 7.05
CA PRO A 131 -14.59 12.44 5.74
C PRO A 131 -16.05 12.01 5.66
#